data_AF-W1Y8D4-F1
#
_entry.id   AF-W1Y8D4-F1
#
_cell.length_a   1.000
_cell.length_b   1.000
_cell.length_c   1.000
_cell.angle_alpha   90.00
_cell.angle_beta   90.00
_cell.angle_gamma   90.00
#
_symmetry.space_group_name_H-M   'P 1'
#
loop_
_entity.id
_entity.type
_entity.pdbx_description
1 polymer ?
#
loop_
_entity_poly.entity_id
_entity_poly.type
_entity_poly.pdbx_seq_one_letter_code
_entity_poly.pdbx_strand_id
1 'polypeptide(L)'
;EHPVDKVVGFNKMPGLDVYYAADVCYAEKVAQEKGFFYRLTSRYRHYAAFERATFEQGKPTQLLMLTDKQIADFQKHYQTEAERFHILPPGIYPDRKYSQQPANSREIFRKKNGITEQQ
;
A
#
# COMPACT_ATOMS: atom_id res chain seq x y z
N GLU A 1 19.38 7.70 23.90
CA GLU A 1 18.71 7.17 22.69
C GLU A 1 17.44 6.44 23.12
N HIS A 2 16.43 6.33 22.24
CA HIS A 2 15.13 5.74 22.56
C HIS A 2 14.90 4.51 21.66
N PRO A 3 15.57 3.37 21.94
CA PRO A 3 15.47 2.18 21.12
C PRO A 3 14.07 1.56 21.23
N VAL A 4 13.66 0.85 20.17
CA VAL A 4 12.39 0.12 20.08
C VAL A 4 12.67 -1.32 19.63
N ASP A 5 11.78 -2.26 19.98
CA ASP A 5 11.95 -3.66 19.58
C ASP A 5 11.77 -3.89 18.08
N LYS A 6 10.84 -3.14 17.47
CA LYS A 6 10.50 -3.21 16.05
C LYS A 6 10.05 -1.87 15.49
N VAL A 7 10.41 -1.61 14.24
CA VAL A 7 9.97 -0.46 13.45
C VAL A 7 9.04 -0.92 12.33
N VAL A 8 7.77 -0.49 12.39
CA VAL A 8 6.75 -0.81 11.39
C VAL A 8 6.44 0.43 10.56
N GLY A 9 6.63 0.33 9.24
CA GLY A 9 6.38 1.41 8.30
C GLY A 9 5.13 1.16 7.45
N PHE A 10 4.31 2.20 7.33
CA PHE A 10 3.23 2.26 6.32
C PHE A 10 3.62 3.06 5.08
N ASN A 11 4.81 3.66 5.11
CA ASN A 11 5.43 4.36 4.00
C ASN A 11 6.80 3.74 3.71
N LYS A 12 7.20 3.73 2.44
CA LYS A 12 8.49 3.21 1.98
C LYS A 12 9.61 4.10 2.50
N MET A 13 10.48 3.56 3.35
CA MET A 13 11.66 4.25 3.88
C MET A 13 12.71 3.22 4.33
N PRO A 14 13.99 3.61 4.44
CA PRO A 14 15.02 2.75 5.02
C PRO A 14 14.78 2.50 6.53
N GLY A 15 15.33 1.39 7.04
CA GLY A 15 15.37 1.10 8.48
C GLY A 15 14.10 0.45 9.06
N LEU A 16 13.23 -0.09 8.20
CA LEU A 16 12.01 -0.79 8.64
C LEU A 16 12.29 -2.27 8.91
N ASP A 17 11.75 -2.79 10.01
CA ASP A 17 11.66 -4.24 10.24
C ASP A 17 10.49 -4.85 9.44
N VAL A 18 9.38 -4.11 9.38
CA VAL A 18 8.16 -4.54 8.68
C VAL A 18 7.60 -3.37 7.88
N TYR A 19 7.20 -3.63 6.64
CA TYR A 19 6.54 -2.66 5.77
C TYR A 19 5.16 -3.16 5.34
N TYR A 20 4.15 -2.30 5.46
CA TYR A 20 2.79 -2.54 4.95
C TYR A 20 2.60 -1.85 3.60
N ALA A 21 2.38 -2.65 2.54
CA ALA A 21 2.28 -2.18 1.16
C ALA A 21 0.90 -1.60 0.82
N ALA A 22 0.63 -0.41 1.35
CA ALA A 22 -0.55 0.38 0.97
C ALA A 22 -0.44 0.97 -0.46
N ASP A 23 0.79 1.17 -0.94
CA ASP A 23 1.07 1.80 -2.23
C ASP A 23 1.39 0.79 -3.36
N VAL A 24 1.21 1.25 -4.59
CA VAL A 24 1.73 0.55 -5.79
C VAL A 24 3.25 0.65 -5.88
N CYS A 25 3.85 -0.24 -6.68
CA CYS A 25 5.26 -0.17 -7.05
C CYS A 25 5.51 1.12 -7.86
N TYR A 26 6.30 2.04 -7.29
CA TYR A 26 6.60 3.33 -7.89
C TYR A 26 7.49 3.17 -9.13
N ALA A 27 8.44 2.24 -9.10
CA ALA A 27 9.28 1.90 -10.24
C ALA A 27 8.46 1.40 -11.45
N GLU A 28 7.50 0.50 -11.25
CA GLU A 28 6.61 0.03 -12.33
C GLU A 28 5.73 1.18 -12.85
N LYS A 29 5.14 1.98 -11.97
CA LYS A 29 4.33 3.14 -12.37
C LYS A 29 5.13 4.12 -13.23
N VAL A 30 6.37 4.42 -12.84
CA VAL A 30 7.24 5.34 -13.61
C VAL A 30 7.74 4.69 -14.90
N ALA A 31 7.94 3.37 -14.93
CA ALA A 31 8.30 2.65 -16.14
C ALA A 31 7.17 2.70 -17.18
N GLN A 32 5.92 2.52 -16.76
CA GLN A 32 4.76 2.49 -17.67
C GLN A 32 4.23 3.88 -18.05
N GLU A 33 4.15 4.81 -17.10
CA GLU A 33 3.40 6.07 -17.30
C GLU A 33 4.28 7.30 -17.55
N LYS A 34 5.59 7.23 -17.28
CA LYS A 34 6.44 8.44 -17.22
C LYS A 34 7.65 8.37 -18.15
N GLY A 35 7.83 9.44 -18.92
CA GLY A 35 8.96 9.62 -19.82
C GLY A 35 10.27 10.02 -19.14
N PHE A 36 11.32 10.16 -19.94
CA PHE A 36 12.69 10.43 -19.50
C PHE A 36 12.84 11.66 -18.59
N PHE A 37 12.22 12.79 -18.94
CA PHE A 37 12.34 14.04 -18.18
C PHE A 37 11.84 13.93 -16.73
N TYR A 38 10.82 13.11 -16.46
CA TYR A 38 10.31 12.90 -15.11
C TYR A 38 11.35 12.21 -14.22
N ARG A 39 12.15 11.30 -14.79
CA ARG A 39 13.20 10.55 -14.07
C ARG A 39 14.39 11.44 -13.67
N LEU A 40 14.52 12.62 -14.26
CA LEU A 40 15.55 13.60 -13.90
C LEU A 40 15.17 14.45 -12.69
N THR A 41 13.93 14.37 -12.20
CA THR A 41 13.48 15.17 -11.04
C THR A 41 14.04 14.62 -9.73
N SER A 42 14.36 15.50 -8.77
CA SER A 42 14.75 15.10 -7.41
C SER A 42 13.65 14.32 -6.71
N ARG A 43 12.39 14.63 -7.02
CA ARG A 43 11.22 13.91 -6.51
C ARG A 43 11.28 12.43 -6.88
N TYR A 44 11.49 12.12 -8.17
CA TYR A 44 11.62 10.74 -8.62
C TYR A 44 12.77 10.02 -7.92
N ARG A 45 13.95 10.65 -7.87
CA ARG A 45 15.15 10.05 -7.23
C ARG A 45 14.89 9.67 -5.78
N HIS A 46 14.21 10.54 -5.04
CA HIS A 46 13.90 10.29 -3.63
C HIS A 46 12.96 9.08 -3.46
N TYR A 47 11.82 9.08 -4.14
CA TYR A 47 10.85 7.98 -4.04
C TYR A 47 11.44 6.64 -4.54
N ALA A 48 12.20 6.66 -5.63
CA ALA A 48 12.86 5.46 -6.14
C ALA A 48 13.94 4.93 -5.19
N ALA A 49 14.69 5.82 -4.52
CA ALA A 49 15.69 5.41 -3.54
C ALA A 49 15.07 4.83 -2.27
N PHE A 50 13.98 5.44 -1.78
CA PHE A 50 13.26 4.95 -0.59
C PHE A 50 12.57 3.63 -0.87
N GLU A 51 11.96 3.46 -2.04
CA GLU A 51 11.41 2.17 -2.47
C GLU A 51 12.52 1.12 -2.59
N ARG A 52 13.65 1.45 -3.23
CA ARG A 52 14.79 0.52 -3.30
C ARG A 52 15.27 0.11 -1.90
N ALA A 53 15.43 1.04 -0.97
CA ALA A 53 15.92 0.74 0.36
C ALA A 53 15.02 -0.23 1.16
N THR A 54 13.72 -0.26 0.86
CA THR A 54 12.76 -1.19 1.45
C THR A 54 12.75 -2.55 0.75
N PHE A 55 12.87 -2.58 -0.58
CA PHE A 55 12.62 -3.77 -1.40
C PHE A 55 13.87 -4.45 -1.98
N GLU A 56 15.05 -3.82 -1.91
CA GLU A 56 16.28 -4.41 -2.42
C GLU A 56 16.64 -5.73 -1.72
N GLN A 57 17.36 -6.58 -2.44
CA GLN A 57 17.90 -7.84 -1.91
C GLN A 57 18.82 -7.60 -0.70
N GLY A 58 18.87 -8.58 0.18
CA GLY A 58 19.70 -8.59 1.38
C GLY A 58 19.12 -7.80 2.56
N LYS A 59 17.91 -7.25 2.44
CA LYS A 59 17.23 -6.56 3.56
C LYS A 59 16.44 -7.54 4.42
N PRO A 60 16.47 -7.38 5.75
CA PRO A 60 15.67 -8.21 6.65
C PRO A 60 14.19 -7.80 6.68
N THR A 61 13.82 -6.68 6.03
CA THR A 61 12.47 -6.10 6.09
C THR A 61 11.42 -7.08 5.57
N GLN A 62 10.44 -7.39 6.42
CA GLN A 62 9.27 -8.20 6.09
C GLN A 62 8.23 -7.36 5.36
N LEU A 63 7.65 -7.89 4.29
CA LEU A 63 6.81 -7.15 3.36
C LEU A 63 5.38 -7.69 3.41
N LEU A 64 4.47 -6.91 3.98
CA LEU A 64 3.05 -7.23 4.06
C LEU A 64 2.35 -6.69 2.82
N MET A 65 1.81 -7.57 1.99
CA MET A 65 1.32 -7.28 0.64
C MET A 65 -0.20 -7.44 0.57
N LEU A 66 -0.85 -6.68 -0.31
CA LEU A 66 -2.30 -6.74 -0.51
C LEU A 66 -2.70 -7.56 -1.73
N THR A 67 -1.82 -7.68 -2.73
CA THR A 67 -2.12 -8.37 -3.99
C THR A 67 -0.90 -9.08 -4.55
N ASP A 68 -1.12 -10.20 -5.27
CA ASP A 68 -0.08 -10.91 -6.02
C ASP A 68 0.57 -10.03 -7.09
N LYS A 69 -0.21 -9.12 -7.69
CA LYS A 69 0.29 -8.17 -8.67
C LYS A 69 1.40 -7.29 -8.09
N GLN A 70 1.22 -6.78 -6.87
CA GLN A 70 2.27 -5.99 -6.23
C GLN A 70 3.55 -6.81 -6.06
N ILE A 71 3.45 -8.08 -5.63
CA ILE A 71 4.61 -8.97 -5.47
C ILE A 71 5.35 -9.12 -6.81
N ALA A 72 4.63 -9.43 -7.88
CA ALA A 72 5.22 -9.57 -9.22
C ALA A 72 5.91 -8.27 -9.68
N ASP A 73 5.29 -7.12 -9.45
CA ASP A 73 5.86 -5.82 -9.80
C ASP A 73 7.14 -5.53 -9.00
N PHE A 74 7.18 -5.83 -7.69
CA PHE A 74 8.40 -5.64 -6.88
C PHE A 74 9.51 -6.63 -7.24
N GLN A 75 9.19 -7.90 -7.47
CA GLN A 75 10.17 -8.90 -7.92
C GLN A 75 10.79 -8.54 -9.27
N LYS A 76 9.97 -8.02 -10.21
CA LYS A 76 10.45 -7.56 -11.52
C LYS A 76 11.50 -6.46 -11.40
N HIS A 77 11.32 -5.48 -10.50
CA HIS A 77 12.22 -4.33 -10.39
C HIS A 77 13.39 -4.52 -9.43
N TYR A 78 13.19 -5.25 -8.34
CA TYR A 78 14.15 -5.32 -7.23
C TYR A 78 14.65 -6.73 -6.94
N GLN A 79 14.11 -7.74 -7.62
CA GLN A 79 14.47 -9.15 -7.45
C GLN A 79 14.38 -9.60 -5.98
N THR A 80 13.47 -8.99 -5.22
CA THR A 80 13.25 -9.23 -3.80
C THR A 80 13.00 -10.72 -3.52
N GLU A 81 13.57 -11.20 -2.42
CA GLU A 81 13.46 -12.59 -2.00
C GLU A 81 12.01 -12.97 -1.68
N ALA A 82 11.56 -14.12 -2.19
CA ALA A 82 10.16 -14.52 -2.15
C ALA A 82 9.65 -14.73 -0.71
N GLU A 83 10.52 -15.22 0.18
CA GLU A 83 10.25 -15.50 1.58
C GLU A 83 9.93 -14.25 2.42
N ARG A 84 10.24 -13.05 1.92
CA ARG A 84 9.94 -11.79 2.60
C ARG A 84 8.51 -11.32 2.37
N PHE A 85 7.82 -11.84 1.36
CA PHE A 85 6.47 -11.42 1.01
C PHE A 85 5.41 -12.22 1.76
N HIS A 86 4.50 -11.52 2.42
CA HIS A 86 3.36 -12.07 3.15
C HIS A 86 2.08 -11.43 2.64
N ILE A 87 1.21 -12.19 1.98
CA ILE A 87 -0.09 -11.68 1.52
C ILE A 87 -1.06 -11.61 2.69
N LEU A 88 -1.68 -10.45 2.86
CA LEU A 88 -2.71 -10.21 3.87
C LEU A 88 -4.11 -10.28 3.28
N PRO A 89 -5.09 -10.83 4.02
CA PRO A 89 -6.49 -10.72 3.63
C PRO A 89 -6.99 -9.26 3.76
N PRO A 90 -8.08 -8.89 3.08
CA PRO A 90 -8.68 -7.58 3.23
C PRO A 90 -9.17 -7.32 4.67
N GLY A 91 -8.75 -6.20 5.25
CA GLY A 91 -9.13 -5.76 6.60
C GLY A 91 -10.31 -4.80 6.63
N ILE A 92 -11.43 -5.14 5.98
CA ILE A 92 -12.60 -4.25 5.95
C ILE A 92 -13.23 -4.16 7.34
N TYR A 93 -13.45 -2.93 7.82
CA TYR A 93 -14.02 -2.70 9.13
C TYR A 93 -15.45 -3.29 9.25
N PRO A 94 -15.77 -4.01 10.35
CA PRO A 94 -17.05 -4.72 10.48
C PRO A 94 -18.29 -3.83 10.41
N ASP A 95 -18.19 -2.58 10.84
CA ASP A 95 -19.29 -1.60 10.87
C ASP A 95 -19.77 -1.17 9.47
N ARG A 96 -19.04 -1.54 8.41
CA ARG A 96 -19.49 -1.31 7.01
C ARG A 96 -20.38 -2.44 6.50
N LYS A 97 -20.49 -3.55 7.23
CA LYS A 97 -21.29 -4.71 6.84
C LYS A 97 -22.78 -4.36 6.89
N TYR A 98 -23.56 -4.83 5.91
CA TYR A 98 -25.00 -4.57 5.82
C TYR A 98 -25.75 -5.02 7.09
N SER A 99 -25.34 -6.15 7.68
CA SER A 99 -25.96 -6.71 8.88
C SER A 99 -25.60 -5.98 10.17
N GLN A 100 -24.67 -5.01 10.11
CA GLN A 100 -24.30 -4.15 11.24
C GLN A 100 -24.97 -2.77 11.14
N GLN A 101 -25.81 -2.54 10.12
CA GLN A 101 -26.57 -1.31 9.97
C GLN A 101 -27.89 -1.39 10.77
N PRO A 102 -28.43 -0.24 11.23
CA PRO A 102 -29.74 -0.21 11.86
C PRO A 102 -30.84 -0.64 10.89
N ALA A 103 -31.98 -1.09 11.43
CA ALA A 103 -33.18 -1.35 10.64
C ALA A 103 -33.57 -0.09 9.84
N ASN A 104 -34.02 -0.27 8.60
CA ASN A 104 -34.35 0.82 7.66
C ASN A 104 -33.17 1.77 7.36
N SER A 105 -31.92 1.34 7.58
CA SER A 105 -30.71 2.14 7.31
C SER A 105 -30.71 2.82 5.93
N ARG A 106 -31.16 2.12 4.88
CA ARG A 106 -31.29 2.70 3.53
C ARG A 106 -32.14 3.96 3.53
N GLU A 107 -33.35 3.91 4.08
CA GLU A 107 -34.27 5.05 4.10
C GLU A 107 -33.73 6.17 4.99
N ILE A 108 -33.26 5.82 6.19
CA ILE A 108 -32.71 6.77 7.17
C ILE A 108 -31.56 7.56 6.56
N PHE A 109 -30.58 6.87 5.98
CA PHE A 109 -29.41 7.52 5.40
C PHE A 109 -29.74 8.28 4.10
N ARG A 110 -30.67 7.80 3.27
CA ARG A 110 -31.13 8.57 2.10
C ARG A 110 -31.79 9.89 2.51
N LYS A 111 -32.73 9.86 3.46
CA LYS A 111 -33.39 11.06 3.98
C LYS A 111 -32.39 12.03 4.62
N LYS A 112 -31.44 11.51 5.41
CA LYS A 112 -30.36 12.31 6.01
C LYS A 112 -29.50 13.03 4.97
N ASN A 113 -29.25 12.40 3.83
CA ASN A 113 -28.44 12.97 2.74
C ASN A 113 -29.26 13.67 1.66
N GLY A 114 -30.57 13.90 1.87
CA GLY A 114 -31.44 14.61 0.91
C GLY A 114 -31.70 13.86 -0.41
N ILE A 115 -31.56 12.53 -0.42
CA ILE A 115 -31.76 11.71 -1.63
C ILE A 115 -33.22 11.24 -1.70
N THR A 116 -34.00 11.77 -2.65
CA THR A 116 -35.40 11.40 -2.91
C THR A 116 -35.53 10.05 -3.61
N GLU A 117 -36.69 9.41 -3.59
CA GLU A 117 -36.91 8.08 -4.18
C GLU A 117 -36.93 8.03 -5.72
N GLN A 118 -36.91 9.18 -6.40
CA GLN A 118 -37.13 9.31 -7.85
C GLN A 118 -35.85 9.45 -8.69
N GLN A 119 -34.77 8.74 -8.37
CA GLN A 119 -33.61 8.59 -9.25
C GLN A 119 -33.28 7.13 -9.48
#